data_AF-A0A7F5RH70-F1
#
_entry.id   AF-A0A7F5RH70-F1
#
_cell.length_a   1.000
_cell.length_b   1.000
_cell.length_c   1.000
_cell.angle_alpha   90.00
_cell.angle_beta   90.00
_cell.angle_gamma   90.00
#
_symmetry.space_group_name_H-M   'P 1'
#
loop_
_entity.id
_entity.type
_entity.pdbx_description
1 polymer ?
#
loop_
_entity_poly.entity_id
_entity_poly.type
_entity_poly.pdbx_seq_one_letter_code
_entity_poly.pdbx_strand_id
1 'polypeptide(L)'
;MEEELLKENNFIELPDDSQLIRGTQNIADLGKEVDNTAPYVCIIAAAVAKKYSISTWSSDLVDYVLTGGLALYELANVRFEQAPKFEIPKISLGKDNYRVFVDYLFDGQFSDIGVEKALAHRLFSKYEIGLIVTSYYSCAVFFKNHLYYLFDSYGNNEVGLSEGPHNKGMAMFARFKNLEHLVKRIVYNKTKREMAESFKFSDFILFSIKVETIRQEALRAKGSEVMASEGGEDGMGEDENVVVKPEVKESEVLPEPRNVVG
;
A
#
# COMPACT_ATOMS: atom_id res chain seq x y z
N MET A 1 6.85 -22.39 3.99
CA MET A 1 5.84 -21.88 4.93
C MET A 1 6.31 -22.09 6.36
N GLU A 2 6.53 -23.33 6.81
CA GLU A 2 6.98 -23.63 8.19
C GLU A 2 8.27 -22.89 8.58
N GLU A 3 9.28 -22.89 7.70
CA GLU A 3 10.53 -22.14 7.93
C GLU A 3 10.32 -20.63 8.13
N GLU A 4 9.32 -20.04 7.47
CA GLU A 4 9.02 -18.61 7.60
C GLU A 4 8.33 -18.30 8.94
N LEU A 5 7.49 -19.22 9.42
CA LEU A 5 6.80 -19.10 10.71
C LEU A 5 7.73 -19.31 11.91
N LEU A 6 8.86 -20.00 11.71
CA LEU A 6 9.88 -20.22 12.73
C LEU A 6 10.85 -19.06 12.92
N LYS A 7 10.89 -18.11 11.96
CA LYS A 7 11.76 -16.93 12.08
C LYS A 7 11.31 -16.07 13.25
N GLU A 8 12.27 -15.51 13.98
CA GLU A 8 12.00 -14.47 14.98
C GLU A 8 11.27 -13.30 14.31
N ASN A 9 10.17 -12.86 14.92
CA ASN A 9 9.26 -11.88 14.35
C ASN A 9 8.43 -11.21 15.44
N ASN A 10 7.86 -10.04 15.12
CA ASN A 10 7.03 -9.26 16.05
C ASN A 10 5.53 -9.57 15.95
N PHE A 11 5.10 -10.62 15.23
CA PHE A 11 3.69 -10.91 15.08
C PHE A 11 3.12 -11.56 16.34
N ILE A 12 1.97 -11.07 16.78
CA ILE A 12 1.18 -11.65 17.87
C ILE A 12 0.19 -12.64 17.27
N GLU A 13 0.15 -13.86 17.78
CA GLU A 13 -0.81 -14.89 17.36
C GLU A 13 -2.20 -14.63 17.93
N LEU A 14 -3.21 -14.78 17.09
CA LEU A 14 -4.62 -14.55 17.42
C LEU A 14 -5.39 -15.87 17.55
N PRO A 15 -6.59 -15.85 18.18
CA PRO A 15 -7.40 -17.06 18.35
C PRO A 15 -7.87 -17.74 17.05
N ASP A 16 -7.80 -17.04 15.90
CA ASP A 16 -8.19 -17.55 14.57
C ASP A 16 -6.99 -18.06 13.74
N ASP A 17 -5.86 -18.33 14.39
CA ASP A 17 -4.56 -18.69 13.81
C ASP A 17 -3.94 -17.65 12.86
N SER A 18 -4.58 -16.48 12.72
CA SER A 18 -3.95 -15.33 12.09
C SER A 18 -2.96 -14.69 13.07
N GLN A 19 -2.08 -13.86 12.55
CA GLN A 19 -1.10 -13.15 13.38
C GLN A 19 -1.05 -11.71 12.93
N LEU A 20 -0.80 -10.76 13.85
CA LEU A 20 -0.75 -9.35 13.48
C LEU A 20 0.33 -8.56 14.22
N ILE A 21 0.73 -7.46 13.60
CA ILE A 21 1.47 -6.38 14.21
C ILE A 21 0.53 -5.17 14.23
N ARG A 22 0.44 -4.49 15.38
CA ARG A 22 -0.36 -3.26 15.52
C ARG A 22 0.58 -2.06 15.46
N GLY A 23 0.13 -1.00 14.82
CA GLY A 23 0.69 0.33 15.02
C GLY A 23 0.26 0.92 16.35
N THR A 24 0.65 2.18 16.58
CA THR A 24 0.22 2.97 17.74
C THR A 24 -0.88 3.99 17.40
N GLN A 25 -1.17 4.14 16.12
CA GLN A 25 -2.19 5.04 15.57
C GLN A 25 -2.85 4.41 14.34
N ASN A 26 -3.87 5.07 13.80
CA ASN A 26 -4.46 4.73 12.50
C ASN A 26 -4.52 5.96 11.59
N ILE A 27 -4.90 5.75 10.33
CA ILE A 27 -4.94 6.82 9.32
C ILE A 27 -5.85 8.00 9.69
N ALA A 28 -6.91 7.78 10.47
CA ALA A 28 -7.83 8.84 10.90
C ALA A 28 -7.20 9.77 11.95
N ASP A 29 -6.13 9.34 12.63
CA ASP A 29 -5.39 10.18 13.56
C ASP A 29 -4.50 11.20 12.81
N LEU A 30 -4.21 10.95 11.53
CA LEU A 30 -3.36 11.80 10.69
C LEU A 30 -4.12 12.89 9.93
N GLY A 31 -5.43 12.76 9.73
CA GLY A 31 -6.21 13.73 8.98
C GLY A 31 -7.63 13.29 8.65
N LYS A 32 -8.38 14.17 7.98
CA LYS A 32 -9.82 13.95 7.67
C LYS A 32 -10.07 13.29 6.32
N GLU A 33 -9.14 13.37 5.37
CA GLU A 33 -9.29 12.79 4.02
C GLU A 33 -8.83 11.34 3.97
N VAL A 34 -9.31 10.54 4.92
CA VAL A 34 -8.89 9.16 5.15
C VAL A 34 -8.98 8.32 3.88
N ASP A 35 -10.13 8.34 3.21
CA ASP A 35 -10.37 7.48 2.03
C ASP A 35 -9.50 7.88 0.84
N ASN A 36 -9.19 9.17 0.67
CA ASN A 36 -8.29 9.65 -0.37
C ASN A 36 -6.82 9.33 -0.05
N THR A 37 -6.46 9.32 1.24
CA THR A 37 -5.08 9.09 1.70
C THR A 37 -4.73 7.60 1.72
N ALA A 38 -5.70 6.72 2.02
CA ALA A 38 -5.48 5.29 2.24
C ALA A 38 -4.78 4.56 1.06
N PRO A 39 -5.10 4.82 -0.22
CA PRO A 39 -4.37 4.24 -1.35
C PRO A 39 -2.87 4.55 -1.32
N TYR A 40 -2.47 5.78 -0.98
CA TYR A 40 -1.07 6.21 -0.92
C TYR A 40 -0.33 5.55 0.24
N VAL A 41 -1.00 5.41 1.38
CA VAL A 41 -0.50 4.62 2.51
C VAL A 41 -0.24 3.17 2.10
N CYS A 42 -1.17 2.55 1.36
CA CYS A 42 -1.01 1.19 0.85
C CYS A 42 0.17 1.06 -0.12
N ILE A 43 0.42 2.08 -0.94
CA ILE A 43 1.58 2.13 -1.84
C ILE A 43 2.89 2.22 -1.05
N ILE A 44 2.94 3.02 0.02
CA ILE A 44 4.10 3.10 0.90
C ILE A 44 4.33 1.77 1.62
N ALA A 45 3.27 1.06 2.02
CA ALA A 45 3.39 -0.28 2.59
C ALA A 45 4.15 -1.24 1.64
N ALA A 46 3.87 -1.16 0.33
CA ALA A 46 4.58 -1.93 -0.68
C ALA A 46 6.07 -1.56 -0.77
N ALA A 47 6.40 -0.26 -0.75
CA ALA A 47 7.79 0.20 -0.77
C ALA A 47 8.56 -0.23 0.50
N VAL A 48 7.92 -0.14 1.67
CA VAL A 48 8.48 -0.58 2.95
C VAL A 48 8.68 -2.10 2.96
N ALA A 49 7.77 -2.88 2.39
CA ALA A 49 7.90 -4.34 2.26
C ALA A 49 8.99 -4.78 1.27
N LYS A 50 9.41 -3.87 0.36
CA LYS A 50 10.57 -4.06 -0.52
C LYS A 50 11.88 -3.78 0.21
N LYS A 51 11.92 -2.76 1.06
CA LYS A 51 13.12 -2.37 1.84
C LYS A 51 13.39 -3.34 2.99
N TYR A 52 12.37 -3.64 3.78
CA TYR A 52 12.49 -4.41 5.00
C TYR A 52 11.84 -5.79 4.84
N SER A 53 12.49 -6.83 5.38
CA SER A 53 11.88 -8.15 5.44
C SER A 53 10.59 -8.09 6.22
N ILE A 54 9.53 -8.75 5.74
CA ILE A 54 8.24 -8.81 6.43
C ILE A 54 8.40 -9.37 7.85
N SER A 55 9.30 -10.33 8.05
CA SER A 55 9.60 -10.90 9.38
C SER A 55 10.10 -9.86 10.39
N THR A 56 10.69 -8.76 9.95
CA THR A 56 11.21 -7.71 10.84
C THR A 56 10.23 -6.57 11.06
N TRP A 57 9.05 -6.58 10.43
CA TRP A 57 8.07 -5.51 10.62
C TRP A 57 7.74 -5.31 12.11
N SER A 58 7.64 -4.05 12.52
CA SER A 58 7.39 -3.62 13.90
C SER A 58 6.24 -2.60 13.92
N SER A 59 5.74 -2.26 15.12
CA SER A 59 4.77 -1.17 15.29
C SER A 59 5.27 0.13 14.64
N ASP A 60 6.55 0.46 14.85
CA ASP A 60 7.17 1.66 14.27
C ASP A 60 7.12 1.64 12.73
N LEU A 61 7.26 0.47 12.10
CA LEU A 61 7.13 0.36 10.64
C LEU A 61 5.67 0.50 10.17
N VAL A 62 4.70 0.01 10.94
CA VAL A 62 3.27 0.24 10.64
C VAL A 62 2.96 1.74 10.69
N ASP A 63 3.42 2.45 11.71
CA ASP A 63 3.20 3.90 11.86
C ASP A 63 3.98 4.73 10.83
N TYR A 64 5.19 4.28 10.48
CA TYR A 64 6.00 4.88 9.42
C TYR A 64 5.29 4.82 8.05
N VAL A 65 4.61 3.70 7.76
CA VAL A 65 3.81 3.57 6.53
C VAL A 65 2.68 4.59 6.49
N LEU A 66 1.98 4.82 7.62
CA LEU A 66 0.92 5.83 7.70
C LEU A 66 1.46 7.23 7.39
N THR A 67 2.54 7.62 8.05
CA THR A 67 3.16 8.94 7.91
C THR A 67 3.67 9.16 6.48
N GLY A 68 4.33 8.15 5.89
CA GLY A 68 4.81 8.26 4.51
C GLY A 68 3.69 8.26 3.47
N GLY A 69 2.58 7.57 3.75
CA GLY A 69 1.40 7.63 2.90
C GLY A 69 0.76 9.01 2.87
N LEU A 70 0.66 9.68 4.03
CA LEU A 70 0.19 11.06 4.11
C LEU A 70 1.11 12.00 3.33
N ALA A 71 2.42 11.92 3.55
CA ALA A 71 3.38 12.75 2.80
C ALA A 71 3.29 12.52 1.28
N LEU A 72 3.13 11.26 0.85
CA LEU A 72 2.94 10.94 -0.55
C LEU A 72 1.61 11.49 -1.11
N TYR A 73 0.54 11.44 -0.33
CA TYR A 73 -0.76 12.01 -0.69
C TYR A 73 -0.68 13.52 -0.86
N GLU A 74 -0.05 14.24 0.07
CA GLU A 74 0.12 15.70 0.01
C GLU A 74 0.96 16.17 -1.21
N LEU A 75 1.89 15.32 -1.67
CA LEU A 75 2.68 15.56 -2.87
C LEU A 75 1.97 15.15 -4.16
N ALA A 76 0.96 14.29 -4.07
CA ALA A 76 0.21 13.81 -5.21
C ALA A 76 -0.81 14.88 -5.64
N ASN A 77 -0.50 15.61 -6.72
CA ASN A 77 -1.41 16.60 -7.30
C ASN A 77 -2.60 16.00 -8.07
N VAL A 78 -2.87 14.70 -7.91
CA VAL A 78 -3.96 13.99 -8.61
C VAL A 78 -4.62 13.00 -7.67
N ARG A 79 -5.92 12.75 -7.85
CA ARG A 79 -6.61 11.68 -7.12
C ARG A 79 -6.23 10.33 -7.72
N PHE A 80 -6.00 9.34 -6.86
CA PHE A 80 -5.59 7.99 -7.25
C PHE A 80 -6.54 7.34 -8.29
N GLU A 81 -7.85 7.60 -8.16
CA GLU A 81 -8.90 7.06 -9.05
C GLU A 81 -8.87 7.63 -10.48
N GLN A 82 -8.15 8.72 -10.73
CA GLN A 82 -8.15 9.43 -12.02
C GLN A 82 -7.11 8.90 -13.01
N ALA A 83 -6.25 7.96 -12.60
CA ALA A 83 -5.15 7.46 -13.42
C ALA A 83 -5.22 5.92 -13.58
N PRO A 84 -5.39 5.38 -14.81
CA PRO A 84 -5.39 3.93 -15.04
C PRO A 84 -4.01 3.29 -14.79
N LYS A 85 -2.95 4.11 -14.85
CA LYS A 85 -1.59 3.77 -14.50
C LYS A 85 -1.02 4.91 -13.66
N PHE A 86 -0.49 4.56 -12.50
CA PHE A 86 0.10 5.50 -11.57
C PHE A 86 1.57 5.14 -11.36
N GLU A 87 2.48 6.02 -11.81
CA GLU A 87 3.92 5.86 -11.59
C GLU A 87 4.37 6.89 -10.57
N ILE A 88 5.02 6.42 -9.50
CA ILE A 88 5.70 7.29 -8.55
C ILE A 88 7.20 7.19 -8.87
N PRO A 89 7.79 8.26 -9.44
CA PRO A 89 9.13 8.20 -10.00
C PRO A 89 10.21 7.95 -8.94
N LYS A 90 9.99 8.41 -7.71
CA LYS A 90 10.92 8.30 -6.58
C LYS A 90 10.19 8.36 -5.24
N ILE A 91 10.40 7.33 -4.42
CA ILE A 91 10.09 7.28 -2.99
C ILE A 91 11.40 7.06 -2.25
N SER A 92 11.74 7.99 -1.35
CA SER A 92 12.95 7.90 -0.53
C SER A 92 12.62 7.28 0.83
N LEU A 93 13.13 6.08 1.10
CA LEU A 93 13.02 5.45 2.42
C LEU A 93 14.41 5.44 3.04
N GLY A 94 14.71 6.46 3.86
CA GLY A 94 16.07 6.71 4.35
C GLY A 94 17.05 6.96 3.20
N LYS A 95 18.09 6.12 3.08
CA LYS A 95 19.11 6.26 2.01
C LYS A 95 18.73 5.58 0.69
N ASP A 96 17.73 4.72 0.71
CA ASP A 96 17.31 3.92 -0.44
C ASP A 96 16.20 4.63 -1.21
N ASN A 97 16.25 4.51 -2.53
CA ASN A 97 15.30 5.13 -3.43
C ASN A 97 14.57 4.05 -4.21
N TYR A 98 13.26 4.20 -4.34
CA TYR A 98 12.40 3.26 -5.03
C TYR A 98 11.56 3.96 -6.07
N ARG A 99 11.27 3.26 -7.16
CA ARG A 99 10.23 3.62 -8.11
C ARG A 99 9.06 2.67 -7.92
N VAL A 100 7.85 3.19 -7.96
CA VAL A 100 6.64 2.38 -7.82
C VAL A 100 5.75 2.52 -9.05
N PHE A 101 5.26 1.39 -9.54
CA PHE A 101 4.25 1.30 -10.57
C PHE A 101 2.99 0.69 -9.98
N VAL A 102 1.85 1.34 -10.19
CA VAL A 102 0.54 0.86 -9.80
C VAL A 102 -0.29 0.74 -11.06
N ASP A 103 -0.58 -0.51 -11.44
CA ASP A 103 -1.26 -0.83 -12.69
C ASP A 103 -2.65 -1.39 -12.38
N TYR A 104 -3.67 -0.83 -13.01
CA TYR A 104 -5.03 -1.35 -12.95
C TYR A 104 -5.08 -2.80 -13.46
N LEU A 105 -5.74 -3.69 -12.71
CA LEU A 105 -5.98 -5.06 -13.14
C LEU A 105 -7.44 -5.29 -13.55
N PHE A 106 -8.37 -4.89 -12.70
CA PHE A 106 -9.78 -5.28 -12.82
C PHE A 106 -10.69 -4.53 -11.83
N ASP A 107 -11.96 -4.39 -12.18
CA ASP A 107 -13.07 -3.95 -11.34
C ASP A 107 -14.06 -5.10 -11.10
N GLY A 108 -14.49 -5.31 -9.87
CA GLY A 108 -15.38 -6.43 -9.55
C GLY A 108 -16.32 -6.16 -8.39
N GLN A 109 -17.34 -7.00 -8.26
CA GLN A 109 -18.26 -6.94 -7.13
C GLN A 109 -17.56 -7.34 -5.83
N PHE A 110 -17.64 -6.49 -4.81
CA PHE A 110 -17.04 -6.76 -3.51
C PHE A 110 -17.90 -7.77 -2.73
N SER A 111 -17.45 -9.02 -2.74
CA SER A 111 -18.01 -10.16 -2.03
C SER A 111 -16.89 -11.15 -1.71
N ASP A 112 -17.10 -12.09 -0.79
CA ASP A 112 -16.10 -13.12 -0.46
C ASP A 112 -15.59 -13.81 -1.74
N ILE A 113 -16.51 -14.33 -2.56
CA ILE A 113 -16.18 -15.04 -3.80
C ILE A 113 -15.51 -14.11 -4.82
N GLY A 114 -15.97 -12.87 -4.94
CA GLY A 114 -15.43 -11.90 -5.88
C GLY A 114 -13.99 -11.52 -5.55
N VAL A 115 -13.73 -11.18 -4.29
CA VAL A 115 -12.40 -10.82 -3.79
C VAL A 115 -11.47 -12.03 -3.86
N GLU A 116 -11.91 -13.21 -3.41
CA GLU A 116 -11.09 -14.43 -3.46
C GLU A 116 -10.63 -14.77 -4.88
N LYS A 117 -11.56 -14.79 -5.85
CA LYS A 117 -11.23 -15.06 -7.26
C LYS A 117 -10.28 -14.02 -7.84
N ALA A 118 -10.47 -12.74 -7.52
CA ALA A 118 -9.61 -11.67 -7.98
C ALA A 118 -8.19 -11.83 -7.41
N LEU A 119 -8.06 -12.09 -6.11
CA LEU A 119 -6.77 -12.30 -5.46
C LEU A 119 -6.07 -13.57 -5.97
N ALA A 120 -6.77 -14.70 -6.06
CA ALA A 120 -6.19 -15.97 -6.49
C ALA A 120 -5.76 -15.96 -7.96
N HIS A 121 -6.63 -15.49 -8.86
CA HIS A 121 -6.46 -15.71 -10.30
C HIS A 121 -5.98 -14.47 -11.06
N ARG A 122 -6.24 -13.25 -10.55
CA ARG A 122 -5.81 -12.01 -11.22
C ARG A 122 -4.55 -11.41 -10.60
N LEU A 123 -4.41 -11.46 -9.27
CA LEU A 123 -3.27 -10.90 -8.57
C LEU A 123 -2.16 -11.93 -8.34
N PHE A 124 -2.34 -12.85 -7.39
CA PHE A 124 -1.28 -13.73 -6.89
C PHE A 124 -0.84 -14.83 -7.88
N SER A 125 -1.51 -14.94 -9.03
CA SER A 125 -1.04 -15.75 -10.16
C SER A 125 0.15 -15.12 -10.90
N LYS A 126 0.39 -13.81 -10.74
CA LYS A 126 1.39 -13.03 -11.49
C LYS A 126 2.18 -12.02 -10.66
N TYR A 127 1.59 -11.51 -9.59
CA TYR A 127 2.11 -10.40 -8.80
C TYR A 127 2.15 -10.76 -7.33
N GLU A 128 3.11 -10.20 -6.59
CA GLU A 128 3.24 -10.44 -5.15
C GLU A 128 2.45 -9.43 -4.31
N ILE A 129 2.18 -8.24 -4.84
CA ILE A 129 1.58 -7.13 -4.09
C ILE A 129 0.42 -6.54 -4.90
N GLY A 130 -0.69 -6.29 -4.24
CA GLY A 130 -1.82 -5.58 -4.81
C GLY A 130 -2.47 -4.60 -3.85
N LEU A 131 -3.32 -3.76 -4.41
CA LEU A 131 -4.11 -2.76 -3.71
C LEU A 131 -5.57 -2.95 -4.10
N ILE A 132 -6.43 -3.09 -3.08
CA ILE A 132 -7.88 -3.09 -3.23
C ILE A 132 -8.36 -1.70 -2.85
N VAL A 133 -9.14 -1.07 -3.73
CA VAL A 133 -9.78 0.23 -3.49
C VAL A 133 -11.29 0.08 -3.63
N THR A 134 -12.02 0.59 -2.66
CA THR A 134 -13.48 0.80 -2.67
C THR A 134 -13.75 2.24 -2.26
N SER A 135 -15.01 2.70 -2.34
CA SER A 135 -15.36 4.09 -1.97
C SER A 135 -15.01 4.49 -0.53
N TYR A 136 -14.90 3.55 0.40
CA TYR A 136 -14.71 3.84 1.84
C TYR A 136 -13.66 2.95 2.51
N TYR A 137 -12.89 2.21 1.72
CA TYR A 137 -11.91 1.26 2.23
C TYR A 137 -10.86 0.95 1.18
N SER A 138 -9.59 1.11 1.57
CA SER A 138 -8.43 0.69 0.79
C SER A 138 -7.47 -0.15 1.63
N CYS A 139 -6.93 -1.22 1.07
CA CYS A 139 -5.93 -2.04 1.74
C CYS A 139 -4.89 -2.60 0.77
N ALA A 140 -3.65 -2.78 1.25
CA ALA A 140 -2.62 -3.50 0.52
C ALA A 140 -2.63 -4.98 0.92
N VAL A 141 -2.48 -5.84 -0.07
CA VAL A 141 -2.41 -7.29 0.09
C VAL A 141 -1.12 -7.82 -0.50
N PHE A 142 -0.53 -8.83 0.15
CA PHE A 142 0.75 -9.39 -0.23
C PHE A 142 0.70 -10.91 -0.23
N PHE A 143 1.43 -11.53 -1.14
CA PHE A 143 1.73 -12.95 -1.12
C PHE A 143 3.24 -13.14 -1.19
N LYS A 144 3.83 -13.62 -0.09
CA LYS A 144 5.29 -13.78 0.03
C LYS A 144 5.60 -14.97 0.92
N ASN A 145 6.60 -15.77 0.55
CA ASN A 145 7.03 -16.94 1.31
C ASN A 145 5.88 -17.93 1.61
N HIS A 146 4.93 -18.04 0.67
CA HIS A 146 3.71 -18.86 0.76
C HIS A 146 2.73 -18.44 1.87
N LEU A 147 2.82 -17.20 2.35
CA LEU A 147 1.90 -16.61 3.31
C LEU A 147 1.23 -15.38 2.69
N TYR A 148 0.03 -15.09 3.20
CA TYR A 148 -0.77 -13.95 2.78
C TYR A 148 -0.69 -12.86 3.83
N TYR A 149 -0.61 -11.60 3.40
CA TYR A 149 -0.53 -10.47 4.32
C TYR A 149 -1.53 -9.39 3.94
N LEU A 150 -1.97 -8.65 4.94
CA LEU A 150 -2.87 -7.52 4.84
C LEU A 150 -2.26 -6.34 5.58
N PHE A 151 -2.10 -5.22 4.90
CA PHE A 151 -1.93 -3.93 5.55
C PHE A 151 -3.27 -3.19 5.52
N ASP A 152 -3.81 -2.90 6.71
CA ASP A 152 -5.06 -2.15 6.90
C ASP A 152 -4.74 -0.91 7.72
N SER A 153 -4.81 0.26 7.06
CA SER A 153 -4.46 1.56 7.65
C SER A 153 -5.52 2.12 8.60
N TYR A 154 -6.73 1.55 8.56
CA TYR A 154 -7.87 2.03 9.31
C TYR A 154 -7.82 1.53 10.76
N GLY A 155 -8.68 2.10 11.63
CA GLY A 155 -8.75 1.66 13.03
C GLY A 155 -9.30 0.25 13.15
N ASN A 156 -8.49 -0.66 13.71
CA ASN A 156 -8.84 -2.04 14.01
C ASN A 156 -8.61 -2.36 15.50
N ASN A 157 -9.46 -3.22 16.06
CA ASN A 157 -9.34 -3.66 17.45
C ASN A 157 -8.17 -4.64 17.66
N GLU A 158 -8.03 -5.19 18.87
CA GLU A 158 -6.88 -6.01 19.27
C GLU A 158 -6.77 -7.33 18.50
N VAL A 159 -7.89 -7.83 17.96
CA VAL A 159 -7.93 -9.02 17.12
C VAL A 159 -7.93 -8.66 15.64
N GLY A 160 -7.68 -7.40 15.27
CA GLY A 160 -7.56 -6.88 13.90
C GLY A 160 -8.90 -6.65 13.18
N LEU A 161 -10.00 -6.55 13.90
CA LEU A 161 -11.35 -6.38 13.34
C LEU A 161 -11.80 -4.92 13.46
N SER A 162 -12.51 -4.45 12.44
CA SER A 162 -13.19 -3.15 12.47
C SER A 162 -14.37 -3.15 13.44
N GLU A 163 -14.52 -2.08 14.22
CA GLU A 163 -15.65 -1.88 15.13
C GLU A 163 -16.74 -0.96 14.59
N GLY A 164 -16.59 -0.44 13.36
CA GLY A 164 -17.57 0.46 12.76
C GLY A 164 -16.97 1.55 11.88
N PRO A 165 -17.80 2.52 11.44
CA PRO A 165 -17.39 3.63 10.57
C PRO A 165 -16.52 4.68 11.27
N HIS A 166 -16.35 4.60 12.59
CA HIS A 166 -15.69 5.64 13.39
C HIS A 166 -14.17 5.47 13.53
N ASN A 167 -13.55 4.54 12.79
CA ASN A 167 -12.10 4.31 12.81
C ASN A 167 -11.50 4.17 14.21
N LYS A 168 -12.20 3.44 15.11
CA LYS A 168 -11.65 3.12 16.43
C LYS A 168 -10.60 2.03 16.33
N GLY A 169 -9.50 2.18 17.06
CA GLY A 169 -8.42 1.21 17.14
C GLY A 169 -7.17 1.65 16.40
N MET A 170 -6.33 0.71 15.98
CA MET A 170 -5.01 0.97 15.38
C MET A 170 -4.92 0.39 13.98
N ALA A 171 -4.04 0.95 13.15
CA ALA A 171 -3.62 0.32 11.92
C ALA A 171 -2.93 -1.02 12.22
N MET A 172 -2.96 -1.94 11.26
CA MET A 172 -2.38 -3.26 11.43
C MET A 172 -1.68 -3.78 10.18
N PHE A 173 -0.74 -4.69 10.43
CA PHE A 173 -0.19 -5.58 9.43
C PHE A 173 -0.41 -7.03 9.86
N ALA A 174 -1.33 -7.72 9.18
CA ALA A 174 -1.76 -9.07 9.51
C ALA A 174 -1.18 -10.11 8.54
N ARG A 175 -1.03 -11.34 9.02
CA ARG A 175 -0.45 -12.50 8.36
C ARG A 175 -1.42 -13.68 8.46
N PHE A 176 -1.62 -14.37 7.35
CA PHE A 176 -2.56 -15.48 7.20
C PHE A 176 -1.90 -16.67 6.49
N LYS A 177 -2.24 -17.88 6.92
CA LYS A 177 -1.75 -19.14 6.34
C LYS A 177 -2.49 -19.50 5.05
N ASN A 178 -3.70 -19.00 4.84
CA ASN A 178 -4.55 -19.30 3.69
C ASN A 178 -5.27 -18.03 3.18
N LEU A 179 -5.65 -18.07 1.90
CA LEU A 179 -6.31 -16.95 1.22
C LEU A 179 -7.72 -16.69 1.78
N GLU A 180 -8.45 -17.74 2.16
CA GLU A 180 -9.82 -17.63 2.66
C GLU A 180 -9.89 -16.74 3.92
N HIS A 181 -8.96 -16.89 4.86
CA HIS A 181 -8.91 -16.09 6.08
C HIS A 181 -8.55 -14.63 5.79
N LEU A 182 -7.64 -14.37 4.84
CA LEU A 182 -7.35 -13.03 4.35
C LEU A 182 -8.61 -12.37 3.77
N VAL A 183 -9.34 -13.08 2.90
CA VAL A 183 -10.56 -12.59 2.26
C VAL A 183 -11.64 -12.29 3.29
N LYS A 184 -11.92 -13.23 4.19
CA LYS A 184 -12.87 -13.03 5.30
C LYS A 184 -12.52 -11.78 6.10
N ARG A 185 -11.24 -11.54 6.37
CA ARG A 185 -10.79 -10.35 7.09
C ARG A 185 -11.11 -9.07 6.33
N ILE A 186 -10.72 -9.01 5.06
CA ILE A 186 -10.96 -7.85 4.18
C ILE A 186 -12.45 -7.54 4.08
N VAL A 187 -13.27 -8.57 3.82
CA VAL A 187 -14.72 -8.40 3.62
C VAL A 187 -15.39 -7.96 4.91
N TYR A 188 -15.05 -8.56 6.04
CA TYR A 188 -15.58 -8.14 7.35
C TYR A 188 -15.23 -6.68 7.64
N ASN A 189 -13.94 -6.32 7.52
CA ASN A 189 -13.43 -5.00 7.86
C ASN A 189 -14.05 -3.91 6.99
N LYS A 190 -14.16 -4.14 5.68
CA LYS A 190 -14.86 -3.24 4.77
C LYS A 190 -16.33 -3.11 5.15
N THR A 191 -17.04 -4.23 5.29
CA THR A 191 -18.50 -4.23 5.54
C THR A 191 -18.86 -3.51 6.84
N LYS A 192 -18.03 -3.66 7.88
CA LYS A 192 -18.23 -2.97 9.15
C LYS A 192 -18.01 -1.46 9.09
N ARG A 193 -17.26 -0.95 8.11
CA ARG A 193 -17.03 0.49 7.93
C ARG A 193 -18.13 1.18 7.15
N GLU A 194 -18.97 0.43 6.46
CA GLU A 194 -20.10 1.00 5.73
C GLU A 194 -21.19 1.47 6.69
N MET A 195 -21.72 2.66 6.42
CA MET A 195 -22.90 3.16 7.14
C MET A 195 -24.12 2.34 6.76
N ALA A 196 -24.99 2.03 7.72
CA ALA A 196 -26.14 1.13 7.53
C ALA A 196 -27.11 1.55 6.38
N GLU A 197 -27.06 2.79 5.94
CA GLU A 197 -27.89 3.32 4.85
C GLU A 197 -27.30 3.05 3.43
N SER A 198 -26.06 2.54 3.33
CA SER A 198 -25.37 2.29 2.06
C SER A 198 -25.51 0.85 1.54
N PHE A 199 -26.73 0.28 1.55
CA PHE A 199 -27.08 -1.07 1.06
C PHE A 199 -26.88 -1.29 -0.46
N LYS A 200 -25.92 -0.61 -1.09
CA LYS A 200 -25.54 -0.85 -2.48
C LYS A 200 -24.51 -1.97 -2.51
N PHE A 201 -24.67 -2.90 -3.45
CA PHE A 201 -23.56 -3.74 -3.87
C PHE A 201 -22.41 -2.80 -4.23
N SER A 202 -21.33 -2.85 -3.47
CA SER A 202 -20.15 -2.03 -3.70
C SER A 202 -19.22 -2.76 -4.65
N ASP A 203 -18.69 -2.05 -5.62
CA ASP A 203 -17.61 -2.56 -6.44
C ASP A 203 -16.26 -2.28 -5.76
N PHE A 204 -15.23 -2.99 -6.20
CA PHE A 204 -13.85 -2.70 -5.87
C PHE A 204 -13.01 -2.69 -7.12
N ILE A 205 -11.95 -1.91 -7.06
CA ILE A 205 -10.90 -1.88 -8.07
C ILE A 205 -9.66 -2.56 -7.49
N LEU A 206 -9.07 -3.44 -8.28
CA LEU A 206 -7.84 -4.14 -7.96
C LEU A 206 -6.70 -3.63 -8.82
N PHE A 207 -5.60 -3.30 -8.15
CA PHE A 207 -4.34 -2.89 -8.78
C PHE A 207 -3.22 -3.87 -8.40
N SER A 208 -2.25 -4.06 -9.29
CA SER A 208 -0.94 -4.62 -8.92
C SER A 208 0.02 -3.50 -8.57
N ILE A 209 0.88 -3.72 -7.58
CA ILE A 209 1.97 -2.80 -7.24
C ILE A 209 3.31 -3.45 -7.52
N LYS A 210 4.15 -2.80 -8.32
CA LYS A 210 5.54 -3.18 -8.57
C LYS A 210 6.48 -2.14 -7.99
N VAL A 211 7.44 -2.58 -7.17
CA VAL A 211 8.45 -1.71 -6.55
C VAL A 211 9.84 -2.08 -7.06
N GLU A 212 10.55 -1.10 -7.62
CA GLU A 212 11.90 -1.24 -8.16
C GLU A 212 12.89 -0.36 -7.38
N THR A 213 14.06 -0.90 -7.04
CA THR A 213 15.13 -0.12 -6.42
C THR A 213 15.85 0.72 -7.46
N ILE A 214 15.98 2.02 -7.20
CA ILE A 214 16.77 2.93 -8.02
C ILE A 214 18.22 2.85 -7.54
N ARG A 215 19.10 2.29 -8.38
CA ARG A 215 20.54 2.24 -8.09
C ARG A 215 21.16 3.64 -8.20
N GLN A 216 22.02 4.02 -7.26
CA GLN A 216 22.61 5.37 -7.22
C GLN A 216 23.41 5.75 -8.48
N GLU A 217 23.99 4.78 -9.19
CA GLU A 217 24.68 5.01 -10.46
C GLU A 217 23.77 5.60 -11.54
N ALA A 218 22.49 5.20 -11.57
CA ALA A 218 21.50 5.70 -12.51
C ALA A 218 21.06 7.15 -12.20
N LEU A 219 21.14 7.58 -10.93
CA LEU A 219 20.87 8.96 -10.52
C LEU A 219 22.02 9.89 -10.92
N ARG A 220 23.28 9.41 -10.83
CA ARG A 220 24.46 10.17 -11.29
C ARG A 220 24.47 10.37 -12.79
N ALA A 221 24.14 9.34 -13.57
CA ALA A 221 24.08 9.42 -15.04
C ALA A 221 23.04 10.44 -15.54
N LYS A 222 21.84 10.47 -14.93
CA LYS A 222 20.81 11.46 -15.27
C LYS A 222 21.19 12.89 -14.83
N GLY A 223 21.81 13.05 -13.66
CA GLY A 223 22.29 14.36 -13.21
C GLY A 223 23.40 14.94 -14.11
N SER A 224 24.25 14.08 -14.68
CA SER A 224 25.26 14.50 -15.66
C SER A 224 24.69 14.81 -17.05
N GLU A 225 23.64 14.11 -17.48
CA GLU A 225 22.97 14.39 -18.77
C GLU A 225 22.19 15.71 -18.74
N VAL A 226 21.48 16.01 -17.64
CA VAL A 226 20.73 17.28 -17.49
C VAL A 226 21.67 18.48 -17.42
N MET A 227 22.81 18.37 -16.73
CA MET A 227 23.85 19.42 -16.73
C MET A 227 24.58 19.57 -18.08
N ALA A 228 24.56 18.55 -18.93
CA ALA A 228 25.13 18.61 -20.27
C ALA A 228 24.15 19.19 -21.32
N SER A 229 22.85 19.26 -21.01
CA SER A 229 21.80 19.73 -21.94
C SER A 229 21.31 21.17 -21.72
N GLU A 230 21.79 21.90 -20.71
CA GLU A 230 21.45 23.33 -20.50
C GLU A 230 22.25 24.28 -21.44
N GLY A 231 22.30 23.95 -22.71
CA GLY A 231 22.93 24.75 -23.76
C GLY A 231 22.37 24.45 -25.14
N GLY A 232 21.15 24.92 -25.43
CA GLY A 232 20.59 24.88 -26.79
C GLY A 232 19.11 25.30 -26.84
N GLU A 233 18.84 26.40 -27.56
CA GLU A 233 17.51 26.94 -27.88
C GLU A 233 16.75 26.12 -28.94
N ASP A 234 15.41 26.25 -28.86
CA ASP A 234 14.36 26.19 -29.88
C ASP A 234 13.98 24.89 -30.62
N GLY A 235 12.66 24.62 -30.61
CA GLY A 235 11.98 23.72 -31.55
C GLY A 235 10.53 23.43 -31.19
N MET A 236 9.58 24.13 -31.83
CA MET A 236 8.14 23.83 -31.84
C MET A 236 7.85 22.48 -32.54
N GLY A 237 6.89 21.71 -32.01
CA GLY A 237 6.29 20.56 -32.70
C GLY A 237 5.23 19.86 -31.85
N GLU A 238 3.98 19.88 -32.32
CA GLU A 238 2.78 19.30 -31.72
C GLU A 238 2.75 17.76 -31.78
N ASP A 239 2.31 17.11 -30.69
CA ASP A 239 1.29 16.05 -30.66
C ASP A 239 1.18 15.50 -29.22
N GLU A 240 0.30 16.10 -28.40
CA GLU A 240 0.10 15.68 -27.02
C GLU A 240 -1.06 14.67 -26.90
N ASN A 241 -0.73 13.38 -26.90
CA ASN A 241 -1.44 12.48 -25.98
C ASN A 241 -1.00 12.88 -24.56
N VAL A 242 -1.77 13.76 -23.91
CA VAL A 242 -1.55 14.17 -22.53
C VAL A 242 -1.79 12.97 -21.62
N VAL A 243 -0.78 12.10 -21.49
CA VAL A 243 -0.68 11.22 -20.34
C VAL A 243 -0.32 12.13 -19.17
N VAL A 244 -1.34 12.51 -18.39
CA VAL A 244 -1.15 13.22 -17.13
C VAL A 244 -0.28 12.33 -16.25
N LYS A 245 1.03 12.58 -16.25
CA LYS A 245 1.96 11.98 -15.30
C LYS A 245 1.78 12.76 -14.00
N PRO A 246 1.41 12.10 -12.89
CA PRO A 246 1.50 12.73 -11.60
C PRO A 246 2.98 13.07 -11.33
N GLU A 247 3.34 14.34 -11.42
CA GLU A 247 4.62 14.82 -10.90
C GLU A 247 4.51 14.88 -9.37
N VAL A 248 4.83 13.77 -8.73
CA VAL A 248 5.10 13.76 -7.29
C VAL A 248 6.47 14.42 -7.12
N LYS A 249 6.50 15.64 -6.56
CA LYS A 249 7.75 16.31 -6.18
C LYS A 249 8.54 15.41 -5.24
N GLU A 250 9.87 15.47 -5.30
CA GLU A 250 10.75 14.60 -4.49
C GLU A 250 10.29 14.57 -3.02
N SER A 251 9.95 13.39 -2.51
CA SER A 251 9.48 13.25 -1.13
C SER A 251 10.60 13.63 -0.16
N GLU A 252 10.28 14.46 0.83
CA GLU A 252 11.18 14.70 1.97
C GLU A 252 11.56 13.36 2.61
N VAL A 253 12.85 13.21 2.94
CA VAL A 253 13.39 11.98 3.54
C VAL A 253 12.75 11.81 4.91
N LEU A 254 11.80 10.89 5.03
CA LEU A 254 11.25 10.53 6.33
C LEU A 254 12.36 9.88 7.17
N PRO A 255 12.54 10.28 8.44
CA PRO A 255 13.53 9.68 9.33
C PRO A 255 13.28 8.16 9.42
N GLU A 256 14.35 7.37 9.31
CA GLU A 256 14.22 5.91 9.31
C GLU A 256 13.64 5.43 10.65
N PRO A 257 12.61 4.56 10.63
CA PRO A 257 12.03 4.01 11.85
C PRO A 257 12.99 3.00 12.48
N ARG A 258 12.86 2.76 13.78
CA ARG A 258 13.57 1.67 14.43
C ARG A 258 12.97 0.34 13.97
N ASN A 259 13.71 -0.35 13.09
CA ASN A 259 13.37 -1.69 12.67
C ASN A 259 14.19 -2.71 13.46
N VAL A 260 13.65 -3.12 14.61
CA VAL A 260 14.22 -4.17 15.45
C VAL A 260 13.18 -5.25 15.68
N VAL A 261 13.63 -6.50 15.63
CA VAL A 261 12.87 -7.62 16.20
C VAL A 261 13.09 -7.53 17.71
N GLY A 262 12.01 -7.48 18.48
CA GLY A 262 12.02 -7.18 19.91
C GLY A 262 11.41 -8.29 20.75
#